data_AF-D8JXG7-F1
#
_entry.id   AF-D8JXG7-F1
#
_cell.length_a   1.000
_cell.length_b   1.000
_cell.length_c   1.000
_cell.angle_alpha   90.00
_cell.angle_beta   90.00
_cell.angle_gamma   90.00
#
_symmetry.space_group_name_H-M   'P 1'
#
loop_
_entity.id
_entity.type
_entity.pdbx_description
1 polymer ?
#
loop_
_entity_poly.entity_id
_entity_poly.type
_entity_poly.pdbx_seq_one_letter_code
_entity_poly.pdbx_strand_id
1 'polypeptide(L)' 'MKIGDKVRVERMPDGVPPDNKQLQTLFRSCLGKTFPIVKFDGPLVELHVGEIFGKPADYHQIWLEPDRVKLVEA' A
#
# COMPACT_ATOMS: atom_id res chain seq x y z
N MET A 1 6.56 -13.39 2.29
CA MET A 1 6.47 -12.21 1.42
C MET A 1 7.89 -11.81 1.04
N LYS A 2 8.16 -11.60 -0.23
CA LYS A 2 9.43 -11.11 -0.81
C LYS A 2 9.14 -10.03 -1.86
N ILE A 3 10.17 -9.32 -2.31
CA ILE A 3 10.03 -8.34 -3.40
C ILE A 3 9.51 -9.06 -4.65
N GLY A 4 8.54 -8.45 -5.33
CA GLY A 4 7.85 -9.00 -6.49
C GLY A 4 6.55 -9.75 -6.17
N ASP A 5 6.37 -10.25 -4.93
CA ASP A 5 5.10 -10.86 -4.52
C ASP A 5 3.97 -9.85 -4.64
N LYS A 6 2.78 -10.31 -5.06
CA LYS A 6 1.59 -9.48 -5.09
C LYS A 6 0.81 -9.61 -3.79
N VAL A 7 0.52 -8.48 -3.16
CA VAL A 7 -0.24 -8.41 -1.92
C VAL A 7 -1.47 -7.53 -2.09
N ARG A 8 -2.57 -7.92 -1.46
CA ARG A 8 -3.81 -7.14 -1.38
C ARG A 8 -3.82 -6.33 -0.10
N VAL A 9 -4.13 -5.03 -0.18
CA VAL A 9 -4.35 -4.19 1.00
C VAL A 9 -5.70 -4.54 1.63
N GLU A 10 -5.71 -5.03 2.86
CA GLU A 10 -6.93 -5.45 3.55
C GLU A 10 -7.38 -4.46 4.62
N ARG A 11 -6.45 -3.69 5.18
CA ARG A 11 -6.73 -2.75 6.29
C ARG A 11 -5.97 -1.45 6.12
N MET A 12 -6.52 -0.38 6.68
CA MET A 12 -5.82 0.90 6.81
C MET A 12 -4.83 0.83 7.98
N PRO A 13 -3.73 1.62 7.95
CA PRO A 13 -2.92 1.84 9.14
C PRO A 13 -3.71 2.59 10.20
N ASP A 14 -3.51 2.23 11.47
CA ASP A 14 -4.17 2.89 12.61
C ASP A 14 -3.67 4.34 12.79
N GLY A 15 -2.47 4.66 12.28
CA GLY A 15 -1.82 5.96 12.44
C GLY A 15 -2.21 7.03 11.41
N VAL A 16 -3.16 6.78 10.51
CA VAL A 16 -3.56 7.79 9.50
C VAL A 16 -4.34 8.93 10.19
N PRO A 17 -3.84 10.17 10.22
CA PRO A 17 -4.54 11.28 10.88
C PRO A 17 -5.91 11.52 10.25
N PRO A 18 -6.98 11.66 11.04
CA PRO A 18 -8.35 11.80 10.52
C PRO A 18 -8.60 13.15 9.82
N ASP A 19 -7.84 14.18 10.18
CA ASP A 19 -7.87 15.53 9.60
C ASP A 19 -7.10 15.62 8.28
N ASN A 20 -6.15 14.71 8.03
CA ASN A 20 -5.42 14.64 6.77
C ASN A 20 -6.24 13.91 5.69
N LYS A 21 -7.17 14.65 5.08
CA LYS A 21 -8.07 14.13 4.03
C LYS A 21 -7.35 13.52 2.84
N GLN A 22 -6.20 14.07 2.44
CA GLN A 22 -5.43 13.56 1.31
C GLN A 22 -4.84 12.18 1.61
N LEU A 23 -4.22 12.03 2.79
CA LEU A 23 -3.67 10.74 3.22
C LEU A 23 -4.76 9.70 3.47
N GLN A 24 -5.88 10.12 4.07
CA GLN A 24 -7.08 9.28 4.21
C GLN A 24 -7.56 8.76 2.86
N THR A 25 -7.64 9.64 1.86
CA THR A 25 -8.08 9.27 0.49
C THR A 25 -7.09 8.29 -0.13
N LEU A 26 -5.79 8.56 -0.04
CA LEU A 26 -4.73 7.71 -0.57
C LEU A 26 -4.86 6.26 -0.07
N PHE A 27 -4.92 6.05 1.24
CA PHE A 27 -5.03 4.71 1.81
C PHE A 27 -6.39 4.05 1.55
N ARG A 28 -7.50 4.80 1.65
CA ARG A 28 -8.83 4.25 1.36
C ARG A 28 -8.97 3.76 -0.08
N SER A 29 -8.40 4.49 -1.04
CA SER A 29 -8.39 4.10 -2.44
C SER A 29 -7.56 2.83 -2.71
N CYS A 30 -6.65 2.45 -1.81
CA CYS A 30 -5.85 1.24 -1.92
C CYS A 30 -6.54 0.00 -1.34
N LEU A 31 -7.53 0.15 -0.46
CA LEU A 31 -8.23 -0.97 0.18
C LEU A 31 -8.85 -1.92 -0.87
N GLY A 32 -8.60 -3.21 -0.69
CA GLY A 32 -9.08 -4.28 -1.57
C GLY A 32 -8.28 -4.44 -2.87
N LYS A 33 -7.35 -3.52 -3.19
CA LYS A 33 -6.51 -3.60 -4.39
C LYS A 33 -5.22 -4.35 -4.12
N THR A 34 -4.62 -4.83 -5.20
CA THR A 34 -3.41 -5.66 -5.18
C THR A 34 -2.24 -4.92 -5.82
N PHE A 35 -1.08 -4.99 -5.19
CA PHE A 35 0.16 -4.34 -5.64
C PHE A 35 1.35 -5.29 -5.46
N PRO A 36 2.37 -5.19 -6.31
CA PRO A 36 3.65 -5.86 -6.05
C PRO A 36 4.37 -5.19 -4.88
N ILE A 37 5.05 -5.98 -4.05
CA ILE A 37 6.01 -5.47 -3.07
C ILE A 37 7.25 -5.00 -3.82
N VAL A 38 7.61 -3.72 -3.66
CA VAL A 38 8.79 -3.15 -4.34
C VAL A 38 9.99 -3.00 -3.41
N LYS A 39 9.77 -2.86 -2.11
CA LYS A 39 10.82 -2.69 -1.11
C LYS A 39 10.32 -3.05 0.29
N PHE A 40 11.28 -3.27 1.20
CA PHE A 40 11.04 -3.35 2.63
C PHE A 40 11.84 -2.26 3.37
N ASP A 41 11.28 -1.73 4.45
CA ASP A 41 11.98 -0.86 5.40
C ASP A 41 11.57 -1.26 6.83
N GLY A 42 12.49 -1.93 7.53
CA GLY A 42 12.18 -2.63 8.77
C GLY A 42 11.00 -3.61 8.58
N PRO A 43 9.90 -3.48 9.34
CA PRO A 43 8.73 -4.34 9.18
C PRO A 43 7.84 -3.92 8.01
N LEU A 44 8.01 -2.74 7.42
CA LEU A 44 7.07 -2.17 6.46
C LEU A 44 7.32 -2.70 5.05
N VAL A 45 6.25 -2.91 4.30
CA VAL A 45 6.27 -3.15 2.85
C VAL A 45 5.95 -1.87 2.11
N GLU A 46 6.77 -1.54 1.12
CA GLU A 46 6.50 -0.44 0.19
C GLU A 46 5.65 -0.95 -0.99
N LEU A 47 4.60 -0.21 -1.32
CA LEU A 47 3.75 -0.42 -2.48
C LEU A 47 3.69 0.86 -3.31
N HIS A 48 3.86 0.71 -4.62
CA HIS A 48 3.68 1.78 -5.61
C HIS A 48 2.22 1.79 -6.07
N VAL A 49 1.52 2.90 -5.85
CA VAL A 49 0.05 3.01 -5.97
C VAL A 49 -0.40 4.13 -6.91
N GLY A 50 0.52 4.81 -7.59
CA GLY A 50 0.21 5.96 -8.43
C GLY A 50 -0.76 5.67 -9.57
N GLU A 51 -0.75 4.46 -10.13
CA GLU A 51 -1.64 4.06 -11.25
C GLU A 51 -3.13 4.14 -10.89
N ILE A 52 -3.48 3.95 -9.61
CA ILE A 52 -4.88 4.12 -9.13
C ILE A 52 -5.40 5.54 -9.40
N PHE A 53 -4.50 6.52 -9.44
CA PHE A 53 -4.78 7.93 -9.59
C PHE A 53 -4.45 8.45 -10.99
N GLY A 54 -4.22 7.55 -11.97
CA GLY A 54 -3.81 7.93 -13.33
C GLY A 54 -2.43 8.56 -13.39
N LYS A 55 -1.53 8.20 -12.46
CA LYS A 55 -0.15 8.65 -12.38
C LYS A 55 0.80 7.47 -12.63
N PRO A 56 2.09 7.72 -12.93
CA PRO A 56 3.11 6.66 -12.91
C PRO A 56 3.09 5.90 -11.57
N ALA A 57 3.42 4.60 -11.60
CA ALA A 57 3.28 3.74 -10.42
C ALA A 57 3.99 4.27 -9.18
N ASP A 58 5.22 4.77 -9.34
CA ASP A 58 6.09 5.29 -8.29
C ASP A 58 5.71 6.70 -7.80
N TYR A 59 4.75 7.37 -8.46
CA TYR A 59 4.32 8.73 -8.10
C TYR A 59 3.70 8.82 -6.70
N HIS A 60 2.96 7.77 -6.31
CA HIS A 60 2.45 7.62 -4.96
C HIS A 60 2.97 6.31 -4.37
N GLN A 61 3.51 6.40 -3.17
CA GLN A 61 4.10 5.28 -2.45
C GLN A 61 3.45 5.20 -1.08
N ILE A 62 3.09 4.00 -0.66
CA ILE A 62 2.59 3.75 0.69
C ILE A 62 3.44 2.68 1.36
N TRP A 63 3.52 2.80 2.67
CA TRP A 63 4.24 1.88 3.55
C TRP A 63 3.23 1.27 4.51
N LEU A 64 3.19 -0.05 4.57
CA LEU A 64 2.21 -0.80 5.35
C LEU A 64 2.88 -1.87 6.20
N GLU A 65 2.34 -2.12 7.39
CA GLU A 65 2.72 -3.29 8.15
C GLU A 65 2.24 -4.58 7.45
N PRO A 66 2.93 -5.73 7.65
CA PRO A 66 2.60 -6.99 7.01
C PRO A 66 1.19 -7.49 7.30
N ASP A 67 0.63 -7.13 8.45
CA ASP A 67 -0.71 -7.53 8.86
C ASP A 67 -1.83 -6.67 8.21
N ARG A 68 -1.47 -5.58 7.53
CA ARG A 68 -2.41 -4.75 6.75
C ARG A 68 -2.60 -5.26 5.33
N VAL A 69 -1.78 -6.22 4.92
CA VAL A 69 -1.80 -6.80 3.58
C VAL A 69 -1.95 -8.32 3.63
N LYS A 70 -2.38 -8.90 2.52
CA LYS A 70 -2.50 -10.35 2.35
C LYS A 70 -1.81 -10.78 1.07
N LEU A 71 -0.95 -11.79 1.16
CA LEU A 71 -0.32 -12.39 0.00
C LEU A 71 -1.37 -13.00 -0.94
N VAL A 72 -1.29 -12.67 -2.23
CA VAL A 72 -2.18 -13.16 -3.29
C VAL A 72 -1.41 -14.02 -4.30
N GLU A 73 -0.19 -13.63 -4.66
CA GLU A 73 0.69 -14.32 -5.61
C GLU A 73 2.14 -14.17 -5.16
N ALA A 74 2.97 -15.22 -5.33
CA ALA A 74 4.33 -15.33 -4.80
C ALA A 74 5.36 -15.77 -5.86
#